data_AF-A0A916ARJ5-F1
#
_entry.id   AF-A0A916ARJ5-F1
#
_cell.length_a   1.000
_cell.length_b   1.000
_cell.length_c   1.000
_cell.angle_alpha   90.00
_cell.angle_beta   90.00
_cell.angle_gamma   90.00
#
_symmetry.space_group_name_H-M   'P 1'
#
loop_
_entity.id
_entity.type
_entity.pdbx_description
1 polymer ?
#
loop_
_entity_poly.entity_id
_entity_poly.type
_entity_poly.pdbx_seq_one_letter_code
_entity_poly.pdbx_strand_id
1 'polypeptide(L)'
;MEVGPKFLLAALRKKIKDEGLCYSALSEKSGIPLSSIKRHLHNPSLGLDKVLLYLNYLNTDLIELANLANQLQHENEQMLTQEQSALFLEHPYLLDFIYMVTSRNLAPKEIAQMYGLTETSLRFYLRIAEMLGYVEDFGDGLFYRSGRRFLLEEGSALDSLFRERFQKESLSHNINPGICVGRIRLTDS
;
A
#
# COMPACT_ATOMS: atom_id res chain seq x y z
N MET A 1 -0.38 12.57 -13.14
CA MET A 1 -0.27 12.01 -11.78
C MET A 1 -1.67 11.70 -11.29
N GLU A 2 -2.00 10.43 -11.07
CA GLU A 2 -3.29 10.05 -10.46
C GLU A 2 -3.07 9.79 -8.97
N VAL A 3 -3.46 10.76 -8.14
CA VAL A 3 -3.30 10.71 -6.68
C VAL A 3 -4.64 10.43 -6.03
N GLY A 4 -4.71 9.37 -5.23
CA GLY A 4 -5.94 9.00 -4.54
C GLY A 4 -6.38 10.05 -3.50
N PRO A 5 -7.68 10.36 -3.36
CA PRO A 5 -8.18 11.38 -2.41
C PRO A 5 -7.73 11.17 -0.96
N LYS A 6 -7.61 9.92 -0.53
CA LYS A 6 -7.11 9.55 0.80
C LYS A 6 -5.66 10.00 1.05
N PHE A 7 -4.83 10.02 0.01
CA PHE A 7 -3.42 10.41 0.10
C PHE A 7 -3.24 11.92 0.09
N LEU A 8 -4.08 12.66 -0.65
CA LEU A 8 -4.17 14.12 -0.52
C LEU A 8 -4.56 14.54 0.91
N LEU A 9 -5.54 13.87 1.52
CA LEU A 9 -5.91 14.11 2.91
C LEU A 9 -4.80 13.73 3.91
N ALA A 10 -4.06 12.65 3.63
CA ALA A 10 -2.91 12.26 4.44
C ALA A 10 -1.77 13.28 4.34
N ALA A 11 -1.47 13.76 3.13
CA ALA A 11 -0.48 14.80 2.88
C ALA A 11 -0.84 16.10 3.60
N LEU A 12 -2.11 16.52 3.54
CA LEU A 12 -2.59 17.71 4.21
C LEU A 12 -2.40 17.62 5.74
N ARG A 13 -2.77 16.48 6.33
CA ARG A 13 -2.56 16.23 7.77
C ARG A 13 -1.09 16.20 8.14
N LYS A 14 -0.24 15.59 7.30
CA LYS A 14 1.22 15.54 7.49
C LYS A 14 1.79 16.95 7.48
N LYS A 15 1.43 17.79 6.50
CA LYS A 15 1.90 19.16 6.40
C LYS A 15 1.50 20.04 7.59
N ILE A 16 0.24 19.91 8.05
CA ILE A 16 -0.23 20.57 9.28
C ILE A 16 0.67 20.20 10.47
N LYS A 17 0.99 18.91 10.62
CA LYS A 17 1.84 18.41 11.70
C LYS A 17 3.29 18.91 11.57
N ASP A 18 3.86 18.87 10.36
CA ASP A 18 5.25 19.25 10.09
C ASP A 18 5.49 20.75 10.34
N GLU A 19 4.47 21.58 10.15
CA GLU A 19 4.50 23.02 10.50
C GLU A 19 4.21 23.30 11.99
N GLY A 20 4.09 22.25 12.82
CA GLY A 20 3.81 22.39 14.25
C GLY A 20 2.41 22.94 14.55
N LEU A 21 1.51 22.96 13.56
CA LEU A 21 0.15 23.47 13.73
C LEU A 21 -0.74 22.38 14.34
N CYS A 22 -1.39 22.73 15.44
CA CYS A 22 -2.48 21.95 15.99
C CYS A 22 -3.83 22.39 15.39
N TYR A 23 -4.84 21.52 15.44
CA TYR A 23 -6.17 21.84 14.92
C TYR A 23 -6.83 23.03 15.63
N SER A 24 -6.47 23.29 16.90
CA SER A 24 -6.93 24.48 17.63
C SER A 24 -6.33 25.76 17.04
N ALA A 25 -5.03 25.77 16.72
CA ALA A 25 -4.40 26.93 16.07
C ALA A 25 -5.02 27.21 14.69
N LEU A 26 -5.36 26.16 13.92
CA LEU A 26 -6.10 26.33 12.66
C LEU A 26 -7.51 26.88 12.89
N SER A 27 -8.19 26.46 13.96
CA SER A 27 -9.52 26.95 14.33
C SER A 27 -9.50 28.44 14.62
N GLU A 28 -8.52 28.90 15.41
CA GLU A 28 -8.34 30.31 15.74
C GLU A 28 -7.99 31.14 14.51
N LYS A 29 -7.04 30.69 13.67
CA LYS A 29 -6.61 31.42 12.47
C LYS A 29 -7.68 31.51 11.38
N SER A 30 -8.50 30.47 11.25
CA SER A 30 -9.51 30.39 10.17
C SER A 30 -10.91 30.84 10.58
N GLY A 31 -11.17 30.97 11.89
CA GLY A 31 -12.52 31.19 12.42
C GLY A 31 -13.44 29.96 12.26
N ILE A 32 -12.94 28.82 11.77
CA ILE A 32 -13.72 27.59 11.61
C ILE A 32 -13.74 26.86 12.95
N PRO A 33 -14.91 26.40 13.42
CA PRO A 33 -14.98 25.61 14.66
C PRO A 33 -14.09 24.36 14.62
N LEU A 34 -13.40 24.08 15.72
CA LEU A 34 -12.51 22.93 15.86
C LEU A 34 -13.18 21.60 15.49
N SER A 35 -14.46 21.44 15.83
CA SER A 35 -15.26 20.26 15.47
C SER A 35 -15.39 20.09 13.95
N SER A 36 -15.61 21.18 13.22
CA SER A 36 -15.66 21.19 11.76
C SER A 36 -14.32 20.88 11.13
N ILE A 37 -13.21 21.41 11.67
CA ILE A 37 -11.85 21.09 11.21
C ILE A 37 -11.56 19.59 11.37
N LYS A 38 -11.84 19.02 12.54
CA LYS A 38 -11.66 17.58 12.77
C LYS A 38 -12.49 16.76 11.79
N ARG A 39 -13.77 17.13 11.57
CA ARG A 39 -14.64 16.46 10.61
C ARG A 39 -14.11 16.55 9.19
N HIS A 40 -13.60 17.70 8.76
CA HIS A 40 -13.01 17.88 7.43
C HIS A 40 -11.75 17.03 7.26
N LEU A 41 -10.81 17.11 8.20
CA LEU A 41 -9.50 16.45 8.12
C LEU A 41 -9.54 14.93 8.31
N HIS A 42 -10.70 14.35 8.64
CA HIS A 42 -10.92 12.90 8.71
C HIS A 42 -11.88 12.39 7.61
N ASN A 43 -12.40 13.27 6.76
CA ASN A 43 -13.29 12.87 5.67
C ASN A 43 -12.50 12.62 4.37
N PRO A 44 -12.39 11.37 3.88
CA PRO A 44 -11.66 11.05 2.64
C PRO A 44 -12.27 11.69 1.38
N SER A 45 -13.50 12.19 1.46
CA SER A 45 -14.20 12.92 0.39
C SER A 45 -14.16 14.44 0.62
N LEU A 46 -13.06 14.96 1.18
CA LEU A 46 -12.88 16.40 1.36
C LEU A 46 -12.83 17.11 0.00
N GLY A 47 -13.74 18.05 -0.23
CA GLY A 47 -13.78 18.85 -1.46
C GLY A 47 -12.52 19.70 -1.66
N LEU A 48 -12.16 19.94 -2.92
CA LEU A 48 -10.99 20.73 -3.29
C LEU A 48 -11.05 22.16 -2.72
N ASP A 49 -12.25 22.74 -2.65
CA ASP A 49 -12.52 24.03 -2.01
C ASP A 49 -11.95 24.10 -0.57
N LYS A 50 -12.17 23.04 0.21
CA LYS A 50 -11.67 22.96 1.59
C LYS A 50 -10.18 22.66 1.66
N VAL A 51 -9.67 21.88 0.70
CA VAL A 51 -8.21 21.67 0.60
C VAL A 51 -7.53 23.01 0.39
N LEU A 52 -7.94 23.78 -0.63
CA LEU A 52 -7.41 25.11 -0.92
C LEU A 52 -7.55 26.07 0.26
N LEU A 53 -8.69 26.02 0.97
CA LEU A 53 -8.89 26.80 2.19
C LEU A 53 -7.82 26.51 3.26
N TYR A 54 -7.49 25.23 3.50
CA TYR A 54 -6.45 24.90 4.48
C TYR A 54 -5.04 25.26 4.00
N LEU A 55 -4.77 25.18 2.70
CA LEU A 55 -3.47 25.59 2.14
C LEU A 55 -3.18 27.07 2.39
N ASN A 56 -4.19 27.94 2.46
CA ASN A 56 -4.00 29.36 2.81
C ASN A 56 -3.40 29.58 4.21
N TYR A 57 -3.43 28.57 5.08
CA TYR A 57 -2.87 28.63 6.44
C TYR A 57 -1.58 27.83 6.59
N LEU A 58 -1.10 27.24 5.50
CA LEU A 58 0.10 26.42 5.44
C LEU A 58 1.12 27.08 4.51
N ASN A 59 2.40 26.84 4.75
CA ASN A 59 3.45 27.26 3.83
C ASN A 59 3.63 26.19 2.73
N THR A 60 2.61 26.06 1.88
CA THR A 60 2.61 25.12 0.76
C THR A 60 1.58 25.47 -0.30
N ASP A 61 1.72 24.91 -1.50
CA ASP A 61 0.72 25.03 -2.56
C ASP A 61 0.12 23.66 -2.95
N LEU A 62 -0.81 23.68 -3.92
CA LEU A 62 -1.49 22.47 -4.37
C LEU A 62 -0.54 21.49 -5.07
N ILE A 63 0.50 21.99 -5.76
CA ILE A 63 1.47 21.18 -6.49
C ILE A 63 2.37 20.44 -5.50
N GLU A 64 2.89 21.15 -4.50
CA GLU A 64 3.68 20.58 -3.41
C GLU A 64 2.87 19.55 -2.61
N LEU A 65 1.61 19.86 -2.31
CA LEU A 65 0.71 18.94 -1.63
C LEU A 65 0.46 17.68 -2.46
N ALA A 66 0.24 17.83 -3.77
CA ALA A 66 0.05 16.71 -4.68
C ALA A 66 1.32 15.85 -4.81
N ASN A 67 2.50 16.47 -4.82
CA ASN A 67 3.78 15.76 -4.80
C ASN A 67 3.97 14.97 -3.51
N LEU A 68 3.69 15.57 -2.34
CA LEU A 68 3.74 14.87 -1.06
C LEU A 68 2.73 13.72 -1.00
N ALA A 69 1.51 13.93 -1.51
CA ALA A 69 0.50 12.89 -1.59
C ALA A 69 0.92 11.75 -2.52
N ASN A 70 1.58 12.07 -3.64
CA ASN A 70 2.16 11.08 -4.53
C ASN A 70 3.28 10.30 -3.82
N GLN A 71 4.18 10.97 -3.09
CA GLN A 71 5.20 10.29 -2.28
C GLN A 71 4.58 9.37 -1.25
N LEU A 72 3.58 9.82 -0.47
CA LEU A 72 2.87 8.98 0.50
C LEU A 72 2.13 7.81 -0.14
N GLN A 73 1.61 8.00 -1.36
CA GLN A 73 0.96 6.93 -2.14
C GLN A 73 1.95 5.84 -2.54
N HIS A 74 3.19 6.21 -2.85
CA HIS A 74 4.24 5.30 -3.33
C HIS A 74 5.29 4.97 -2.24
N GLU A 75 5.16 5.48 -1.02
CA GLU A 75 6.12 5.30 0.09
C GLU A 75 6.30 3.81 0.47
N ASN A 76 5.28 2.99 0.21
CA ASN A 76 5.31 1.56 0.44
C ASN A 76 5.61 0.75 -0.84
N GLU A 77 5.92 1.41 -1.95
CA GLU A 77 6.33 0.73 -3.19
C GLU A 77 7.84 0.53 -3.14
N GLN A 78 8.27 -0.72 -3.10
CA GLN A 78 9.68 -1.09 -3.08
C GLN A 78 9.94 -2.05 -4.24
N MET A 79 10.99 -1.75 -5.02
CA MET A 79 11.56 -2.71 -5.95
C MET A 79 12.09 -3.90 -5.16
N LEU A 80 11.82 -5.10 -5.67
CA LEU A 80 12.44 -6.29 -5.09
C LEU A 80 13.95 -6.23 -5.26
N THR A 81 14.68 -6.57 -4.19
CA THR A 81 16.12 -6.80 -4.33
C THR A 81 16.39 -8.04 -5.17
N GLN A 82 17.62 -8.20 -5.67
CA GLN A 82 18.02 -9.41 -6.40
C GLN A 82 17.84 -10.67 -5.54
N GLU A 83 18.19 -10.59 -4.24
CA GLU A 83 18.02 -11.69 -3.29
C GLU A 83 16.55 -12.07 -3.09
N GLN A 84 15.67 -11.07 -2.95
CA GLN A 84 14.23 -11.30 -2.85
C GLN A 84 13.66 -11.90 -4.15
N SER A 85 14.12 -11.39 -5.31
CA SER A 85 13.69 -11.91 -6.60
C SER A 85 14.10 -13.37 -6.78
N ALA A 86 15.32 -13.75 -6.38
CA ALA A 86 15.77 -15.14 -6.40
C ALA A 86 14.94 -16.02 -5.45
N LEU A 87 14.67 -15.54 -4.23
CA LEU A 87 13.82 -16.25 -3.26
C LEU A 87 12.42 -16.52 -3.82
N PHE A 88 11.80 -15.54 -4.46
CA PHE A 88 10.47 -15.71 -5.05
C PHE A 88 10.47 -16.54 -6.33
N LEU A 89 11.58 -16.61 -7.06
CA LEU A 89 11.75 -17.55 -8.17
C LEU A 89 11.78 -19.00 -7.68
N GLU A 90 12.51 -19.26 -6.58
CA GLU A 90 12.60 -20.61 -5.98
C GLU A 90 11.30 -20.99 -5.23
N HIS A 91 10.63 -20.01 -4.63
CA HIS A 91 9.43 -20.21 -3.82
C HIS A 91 8.28 -19.29 -4.27
N PRO A 92 7.73 -19.47 -5.47
CA PRO A 92 6.76 -18.53 -6.05
C PRO A 92 5.43 -18.45 -5.27
N TYR A 93 5.00 -19.54 -4.64
CA TYR A 93 3.79 -19.54 -3.80
C TYR A 93 3.93 -18.71 -2.52
N LEU A 94 5.16 -18.39 -2.10
CA LEU A 94 5.40 -17.47 -0.98
C LEU A 94 4.93 -16.06 -1.36
N LEU A 95 5.17 -15.62 -2.60
CA LEU A 95 4.72 -14.30 -3.05
C LEU A 95 3.20 -14.24 -3.09
N ASP A 96 2.55 -15.29 -3.58
CA ASP A 96 1.08 -15.42 -3.60
C ASP A 96 0.51 -15.33 -2.18
N PHE A 97 1.11 -16.05 -1.23
CA PHE A 97 0.75 -15.99 0.19
C PHE A 97 0.88 -14.56 0.75
N ILE A 98 2.03 -13.90 0.55
CA ILE A 98 2.25 -12.54 1.03
C ILE A 98 1.25 -11.57 0.40
N TYR A 99 0.94 -11.72 -0.89
CA TYR A 99 -0.06 -10.91 -1.58
C TYR A 99 -1.46 -11.08 -0.98
N MET A 100 -1.88 -12.32 -0.69
CA MET A 100 -3.17 -12.61 -0.06
C MET A 100 -3.29 -11.99 1.34
N VAL A 101 -2.22 -12.09 2.14
CA VAL A 101 -2.21 -11.53 3.49
C VAL A 101 -2.19 -9.99 3.47
N THR A 102 -1.37 -9.38 2.62
CA THR A 102 -1.12 -7.92 2.66
C THR A 102 -2.07 -7.10 1.79
N SER A 103 -2.35 -7.55 0.56
CA SER A 103 -3.11 -6.78 -0.44
C SER A 103 -4.58 -7.17 -0.46
N ARG A 104 -4.90 -8.43 -0.16
CA ARG A 104 -6.29 -8.92 -0.04
C ARG A 104 -6.80 -8.90 1.39
N ASN A 105 -5.93 -8.67 2.37
CA ASN A 105 -6.25 -8.61 3.80
C ASN A 105 -6.97 -9.88 4.29
N LEU A 106 -6.57 -11.06 3.78
CA LEU A 106 -7.09 -12.35 4.19
C LEU A 106 -6.36 -12.86 5.42
N ALA A 107 -7.06 -13.54 6.34
CA ALA A 107 -6.42 -14.11 7.50
C ALA A 107 -5.58 -15.35 7.10
N PRO A 108 -4.37 -15.54 7.65
CA PRO A 108 -3.49 -16.68 7.34
C PRO A 108 -4.18 -18.04 7.53
N LYS A 109 -5.05 -18.16 8.53
CA LYS A 109 -5.84 -19.38 8.77
C LYS A 109 -6.86 -19.66 7.65
N GLU A 110 -7.48 -18.62 7.10
CA GLU A 110 -8.41 -18.75 5.97
C GLU A 110 -7.67 -19.19 4.71
N ILE A 111 -6.48 -18.62 4.47
CA ILE A 111 -5.60 -19.02 3.36
C ILE A 111 -5.17 -20.48 3.53
N ALA A 112 -4.75 -20.88 4.73
CA ALA A 112 -4.36 -22.25 5.01
C ALA A 112 -5.50 -23.25 4.76
N GLN A 113 -6.73 -22.90 5.13
CA GLN A 113 -7.90 -23.73 4.84
C GLN A 113 -8.18 -23.80 3.33
N MET A 114 -8.13 -22.67 2.62
CA MET A 114 -8.42 -22.57 1.19
C MET A 114 -7.45 -23.40 0.33
N TYR A 115 -6.17 -23.42 0.71
CA TYR A 115 -5.09 -24.06 -0.05
C TYR A 115 -4.57 -25.35 0.60
N GLY A 116 -5.19 -25.82 1.69
CA GLY A 116 -4.79 -27.05 2.38
C GLY A 116 -3.38 -26.98 2.99
N LEU A 117 -2.94 -25.81 3.45
CA LEU A 117 -1.62 -25.64 4.07
C LEU A 117 -1.59 -26.34 5.43
N THR A 118 -0.51 -27.08 5.69
CA THR A 118 -0.24 -27.59 7.04
C THR A 118 0.12 -26.45 7.98
N GLU A 119 -0.08 -26.64 9.29
CA GLU A 119 0.36 -25.70 10.32
C GLU A 119 1.86 -25.38 10.20
N THR A 120 2.68 -26.36 9.84
CA THR A 120 4.12 -26.18 9.60
C THR A 120 4.38 -25.25 8.41
N SER A 121 3.73 -25.50 7.27
CA SER A 121 3.86 -24.67 6.07
C SER A 121 3.41 -23.23 6.33
N LEU A 122 2.30 -23.06 7.05
CA LEU A 122 1.77 -21.75 7.43
C LEU A 122 2.77 -20.97 8.29
N ARG A 123 3.38 -21.62 9.29
CA ARG A 123 4.41 -21.01 10.14
C ARG A 123 5.65 -20.60 9.34
N PHE A 124 6.10 -21.42 8.41
CA PHE A 124 7.22 -21.07 7.54
C PHE A 124 6.92 -19.83 6.70
N TYR A 125 5.75 -19.76 6.06
CA TYR A 125 5.37 -18.59 5.26
C TYR A 125 5.25 -17.31 6.09
N LEU A 126 4.64 -17.40 7.28
CA LEU A 126 4.56 -16.26 8.20
C LEU A 126 5.94 -15.79 8.66
N ARG A 127 6.85 -16.72 8.99
CA ARG A 127 8.21 -16.37 9.43
C ARG A 127 9.01 -15.69 8.33
N ILE A 128 8.94 -16.19 7.10
CA ILE A 128 9.64 -15.57 5.97
C ILE A 128 9.01 -14.19 5.67
N ALA A 129 7.68 -14.09 5.68
CA ALA A 129 7.00 -12.81 5.49
C ALA A 129 7.38 -11.77 6.56
N GLU A 130 7.56 -12.21 7.80
CA GLU A 130 8.05 -11.39 8.91
C GLU A 130 9.50 -10.94 8.70
N MET A 131 10.40 -11.86 8.34
CA MET A 131 11.81 -11.53 8.06
C MET A 131 11.97 -10.53 6.92
N LEU A 132 11.08 -10.59 5.92
CA LEU A 132 11.04 -9.63 4.82
C LEU A 132 10.28 -8.33 5.17
N GLY A 133 9.71 -8.24 6.38
CA GLY A 133 9.02 -7.06 6.91
C GLY A 133 7.61 -6.83 6.36
N TYR A 134 6.95 -7.87 5.84
CA TYR A 134 5.55 -7.80 5.38
C TYR A 134 4.54 -8.04 6.51
N VAL A 135 4.98 -8.74 7.55
CA VAL A 135 4.18 -9.13 8.70
C VAL A 135 4.94 -8.74 9.97
N GLU A 136 4.23 -8.27 10.98
CA GLU A 136 4.79 -8.06 12.32
C GLU A 136 3.93 -8.79 13.34
N ASP A 137 4.57 -9.57 14.21
CA ASP A 137 3.93 -10.21 15.35
C ASP A 137 4.32 -9.46 16.62
N PHE A 138 3.37 -8.73 17.21
CA PHE A 138 3.56 -8.00 18.48
C PHE A 138 3.05 -8.78 19.70
N GLY A 139 2.77 -10.08 19.58
CA GLY A 139 2.34 -10.92 20.70
C GLY A 139 0.85 -10.85 21.08
N ASP A 140 0.12 -9.83 20.61
CA ASP A 140 -1.34 -9.69 20.76
C ASP A 140 -2.13 -9.93 19.46
N GLY A 141 -1.45 -10.39 18.40
CA GLY A 141 -2.04 -10.67 17.10
C GLY A 141 -1.11 -10.35 15.94
N LEU A 142 -1.39 -10.96 14.79
CA LEU A 142 -0.69 -10.69 13.53
C LEU A 142 -1.12 -9.32 12.97
N PHE A 143 -0.18 -8.38 12.90
CA PHE A 143 -0.37 -7.09 12.24
C PHE A 143 0.25 -7.14 10.85
N TYR A 144 -0.58 -6.92 9.83
CA TYR A 144 -0.10 -6.87 8.45
C TYR A 144 0.33 -5.46 8.13
N ARG A 145 1.51 -5.27 7.52
CA ARG A 145 1.83 -4.02 6.84
C ARG A 145 1.04 -3.96 5.53
N SER A 146 -0.27 -3.83 5.64
CA SER A 146 -1.21 -3.67 4.53
C SER A 146 -0.80 -2.43 3.75
N GLY A 147 -0.29 -2.62 2.53
CA GLY A 147 0.06 -1.53 1.62
C GLY A 147 1.42 -1.63 0.96
N ARG A 148 2.30 -2.56 1.33
CA ARG A 148 3.52 -2.83 0.54
C ARG A 148 3.13 -3.42 -0.81
N ARG A 149 3.41 -2.69 -1.89
CA ARG A 149 3.18 -3.15 -3.26
C ARG A 149 4.52 -3.53 -3.85
N PHE A 150 4.55 -4.71 -4.45
CA PHE A 150 5.71 -5.20 -5.17
C PHE A 150 5.81 -4.48 -6.51
N LEU A 151 6.98 -3.93 -6.78
CA LEU A 151 7.36 -3.56 -8.13
C LEU A 151 8.33 -4.62 -8.66
N LEU A 152 7.94 -5.25 -9.77
CA LEU A 152 8.79 -6.17 -10.52
C LEU A 152 9.39 -5.43 -11.71
N GLU A 153 10.65 -5.71 -11.99
CA GLU A 153 11.28 -5.27 -13.23
C GLU A 153 10.68 -6.05 -14.41
N GLU A 154 10.23 -5.32 -15.43
CA GLU A 154 9.70 -5.90 -16.67
C GLU A 154 10.79 -6.72 -17.37
N GLY A 155 10.44 -7.94 -17.80
CA GLY A 155 11.41 -8.84 -18.45
C GLY A 155 12.36 -9.56 -17.49
N SER A 156 12.26 -9.33 -16.18
CA SER A 156 12.95 -10.16 -15.19
C SER A 156 12.47 -11.62 -15.27
N ALA A 157 13.30 -12.54 -14.76
CA ALA A 157 12.93 -13.96 -14.70
C ALA A 157 11.64 -14.18 -13.88
N LEU A 158 11.42 -13.37 -12.83
CA LEU A 158 10.25 -13.44 -11.99
C LEU A 158 9.00 -12.93 -12.73
N ASP A 159 9.11 -11.82 -13.46
CA ASP A 159 8.05 -11.34 -14.35
C ASP A 159 7.68 -12.39 -15.41
N SER A 160 8.67 -13.02 -16.03
CA SER A 160 8.47 -14.08 -17.02
C SER A 160 7.75 -15.30 -16.43
N LEU A 161 8.15 -15.75 -15.24
CA LEU A 161 7.52 -16.87 -14.53
C LEU A 161 6.05 -16.58 -14.23
N PHE A 162 5.74 -15.40 -13.68
CA PHE A 162 4.36 -15.03 -13.37
C PHE A 162 3.52 -14.82 -14.62
N ARG A 163 4.10 -14.26 -15.69
CA ARG A 163 3.42 -14.12 -16.99
C ARG A 163 3.05 -15.49 -17.56
N GLU A 164 3.98 -16.45 -17.54
CA GLU A 164 3.73 -17.81 -18.04
C GLU A 164 2.67 -18.53 -17.19
N ARG A 165 2.75 -18.44 -15.86
CA ARG A 165 1.75 -19.00 -14.95
C ARG A 165 0.37 -18.41 -15.19
N PHE A 166 0.27 -17.09 -15.27
CA PHE A 166 -0.97 -16.40 -15.54
C PHE A 166 -1.56 -16.81 -16.89
N GLN A 167 -0.74 -16.90 -17.95
CA GLN A 167 -1.20 -17.37 -19.26
C GLN A 167 -1.72 -18.81 -19.18
N LYS A 168 -1.00 -19.73 -18.54
CA LYS A 168 -1.44 -21.12 -18.37
C LYS A 168 -2.76 -21.23 -17.61
N GLU A 169 -2.90 -20.52 -16.49
CA GLU A 169 -4.11 -20.54 -15.66
C GLU A 169 -5.31 -19.86 -16.33
N SER A 170 -5.07 -18.74 -17.01
CA SER A 170 -6.10 -18.00 -17.76
C SER A 170 -6.64 -18.84 -18.93
N LEU A 171 -5.79 -19.65 -19.56
CA LEU A 171 -6.18 -20.56 -20.64
C LEU A 171 -6.80 -21.88 -20.14
N SER A 172 -6.63 -22.24 -18.85
CA SER A 172 -7.07 -23.54 -18.31
C SER A 172 -8.40 -23.51 -17.55
N HIS A 173 -8.94 -22.32 -17.23
CA HIS A 173 -10.16 -22.20 -16.41
C HIS A 173 -11.19 -21.19 -16.98
N ASN A 174 -12.48 -21.50 -16.84
CA ASN A 174 -13.62 -20.60 -17.15
C ASN A 174 -13.80 -19.47 -16.11
N ILE A 175 -12.94 -19.38 -15.11
CA ILE A 175 -12.98 -18.38 -14.03
C ILE A 175 -11.69 -17.58 -14.11
N ASN A 176 -11.79 -16.24 -14.14
CA ASN A 176 -10.62 -15.36 -14.16
C ASN A 176 -9.68 -15.65 -12.96
N PRO A 177 -8.41 -15.99 -13.18
CA PRO A 177 -7.47 -16.23 -12.09
C PRO A 177 -7.25 -14.94 -11.29
N GLY A 178 -7.27 -15.07 -9.97
CA GLY A 178 -7.19 -13.96 -9.01
C GLY A 178 -5.78 -13.41 -8.79
N ILE A 179 -4.96 -13.32 -9.84
CA ILE A 179 -3.58 -12.82 -9.76
C ILE A 179 -3.53 -11.41 -10.36
N CYS A 180 -3.50 -10.40 -9.49
CA CYS A 180 -3.13 -9.04 -9.87
C CYS A 180 -1.80 -8.68 -9.22
N VAL A 181 -0.69 -8.96 -9.92
CA VAL A 181 0.59 -8.30 -9.66
C VAL A 181 0.56 -6.98 -10.42
N GLY A 182 0.72 -5.85 -9.72
CA GLY A 182 0.83 -4.55 -10.37
C GLY A 182 2.07 -4.52 -11.24
N ARG A 183 1.90 -4.28 -12.55
CA ARG A 183 2.99 -4.07 -13.51
C ARG A 183 3.08 -2.57 -13.79
N ILE A 184 4.22 -1.95 -13.52
CA ILE A 184 4.45 -0.53 -13.86
C ILE A 184 5.53 -0.48 -14.95
N ARG A 185 5.22 0.22 -16.04
CA ARG A 185 6.16 0.52 -17.12
C ARG A 185 7.20 1.51 -16.60
N LEU A 186 8.49 1.16 -16.67
CA LEU A 186 9.56 2.15 -16.49
C LEU A 186 9.49 3.11 -17.69
N THR A 187 9.32 4.41 -17.45
CA THR A 187 9.49 5.42 -18.48
C THR A 187 10.93 5.91 -18.44
N ASP A 188 11.62 5.81 -19.56
CA ASP A 188 12.98 6.35 -19.74
C ASP A 188 13.02 7.83 -19.33
N SER A 189 14.06 8.20 -18.58
CA SER A 189 14.35 9.59 -18.19
C SER A 189 14.96 10.40 -19.32
#